data_AF-A0A2Z3GWN9-F1
#
_entry.id   AF-A0A2Z3GWN9-F1
#
_cell.length_a   1.000
_cell.length_b   1.000
_cell.length_c   1.000
_cell.angle_alpha   90.00
_cell.angle_beta   90.00
_cell.angle_gamma   90.00
#
_symmetry.space_group_name_H-M   'P 1'
#
loop_
_entity.id
_entity.type
_entity.pdbx_description
1 polymer ?
#
loop_
_entity_poly.entity_id
_entity_poly.type
_entity_poly.pdbx_seq_one_letter_code
_entity_poly.pdbx_strand_id
1 'polypeptide(L)'
;MPIRFRCPGCTGRLSIAARKAGTAVVCPNCGAAATVPGAEPETAPDPERREVDVPPRGARTALAATVAAVLLCAGVALVLFVALRKPGGRAGEQARSAPRAESQPAAAQVAPEPPSVARPAPNAPIRAAEAQPPAFTQGPVPQPHAPQPQAVPQSQISPQPQPAVPSLPQPPVPAPPQRAPLDRFGNPVGPEYGLARDGEFKGTKILFWCAFQNAGNVFFGPTNPLWKALEDKGFVVRRAFGRFDPRWLKEADQLWVVSSGRLELPAGVTPELLVEAMGLLPAGAAPSGLTPAEYQFIVRATLDVAFSPRHALDERGYAAIEAFVRAGKGLCLLADDEPFTAEADELARRLFGARVSGNYHADKIAAVRGRGLTPAEVRRFGGQFEVEPHPLLTGVNFLFEGITVSHVGPADGLEAALAASDGKTLLAVSKVPGRRVVIDCGFTRYCHGPTERTSYIVKTPGTVRLGQNVAAYLAGKGAPKGP
;
A
#
# COMPACT_ATOMS: atom_id res chain seq x y z
N MET A 1 22.80 -38.83 17.20
CA MET A 1 21.51 -38.18 16.84
C MET A 1 21.05 -38.64 15.46
N PRO A 2 19.75 -38.61 15.11
CA PRO A 2 19.29 -38.92 13.75
C PRO A 2 19.61 -37.78 12.76
N ILE A 3 20.03 -38.12 11.55
CA ILE A 3 20.26 -37.19 10.43
C ILE A 3 18.89 -36.87 9.80
N ARG A 4 18.57 -35.58 9.67
CA ARG A 4 17.32 -35.11 9.09
C ARG A 4 17.59 -34.42 7.76
N PHE A 5 16.97 -34.91 6.70
CA PHE A 5 17.11 -34.34 5.35
C PHE A 5 15.79 -34.50 4.57
N ARG A 6 15.68 -33.91 3.37
CA ARG A 6 14.49 -34.01 2.52
C ARG A 6 14.69 -35.02 1.39
N CYS A 7 13.68 -35.82 1.09
CA CYS A 7 13.70 -36.73 -0.05
C CYS A 7 13.76 -35.93 -1.38
N PRO A 8 14.62 -36.29 -2.34
CA PRO A 8 14.69 -35.60 -3.63
C PRO A 8 13.46 -35.84 -4.52
N GLY A 9 12.71 -36.93 -4.32
CA GLY A 9 11.50 -37.24 -5.09
C GLY A 9 10.28 -36.43 -4.66
N CYS A 10 9.90 -36.53 -3.37
CA CYS A 10 8.66 -35.90 -2.87
C CYS A 10 8.86 -34.73 -1.91
N THR A 11 10.12 -34.35 -1.60
CA THR A 11 10.48 -33.28 -0.64
C THR A 11 10.09 -33.53 0.83
N GLY A 12 9.52 -34.71 1.13
CA GLY A 12 9.17 -35.14 2.48
C GLY A 12 10.39 -35.26 3.40
N ARG A 13 10.22 -34.89 4.67
CA ARG A 13 11.30 -34.92 5.68
C ARG A 13 11.57 -36.37 6.12
N LEU A 14 12.81 -36.81 5.99
CA LEU A 14 13.29 -38.10 6.46
C LEU A 14 14.14 -37.91 7.72
N SER A 15 14.07 -38.89 8.64
CA SER A 15 14.87 -38.94 9.86
C SER A 15 15.50 -40.32 9.95
N ILE A 16 16.81 -40.40 9.70
CA ILE A 16 17.54 -41.67 9.58
C ILE A 16 18.65 -41.73 10.64
N ALA A 17 18.92 -42.91 11.19
CA ALA A 17 20.00 -43.10 12.15
C ALA A 17 21.37 -42.72 11.54
N ALA A 18 22.22 -41.99 12.29
CA ALA A 18 23.51 -41.50 11.80
C ALA A 18 24.44 -42.59 11.25
N ARG A 19 24.35 -43.84 11.74
CA ARG A 19 25.10 -44.99 11.21
C ARG A 19 24.83 -45.30 9.72
N LYS A 20 23.79 -44.70 9.13
CA LYS A 20 23.45 -44.83 7.70
C LYS A 20 23.94 -43.65 6.87
N ALA A 21 24.73 -42.73 7.44
CA ALA A 21 25.36 -41.65 6.68
C ALA A 21 26.10 -42.19 5.44
N GLY A 22 25.91 -41.56 4.29
CA GLY A 22 26.49 -41.98 3.01
C GLY A 22 25.81 -43.16 2.32
N THR A 23 24.86 -43.84 2.98
CA THR A 23 24.13 -44.98 2.38
C THR A 23 22.88 -44.53 1.63
N ALA A 24 22.47 -45.29 0.61
CA ALA A 24 21.18 -45.10 -0.06
C ALA A 24 20.04 -45.67 0.79
N VAL A 25 18.95 -44.92 0.92
CA VAL A 25 17.70 -45.33 1.58
C VAL A 25 16.51 -45.09 0.65
N VAL A 26 15.48 -45.91 0.78
CA VAL A 26 14.23 -45.76 0.02
C VAL A 26 13.27 -44.87 0.81
N CYS A 27 12.72 -43.85 0.16
CA CYS A 27 11.74 -42.97 0.78
C CYS A 27 10.41 -43.73 1.01
N PRO A 28 9.89 -43.80 2.25
CA PRO A 28 8.62 -44.48 2.53
C PRO A 28 7.40 -43.80 1.90
N ASN A 29 7.49 -42.51 1.55
CA ASN A 29 6.37 -41.77 0.98
C ASN A 29 6.24 -41.90 -0.54
N CYS A 30 7.34 -42.09 -1.27
CA CYS A 30 7.32 -42.07 -2.75
C CYS A 30 8.15 -43.16 -3.42
N GLY A 31 8.86 -44.00 -2.65
CA GLY A 31 9.71 -45.06 -3.20
C GLY A 31 11.03 -44.59 -3.84
N ALA A 32 11.26 -43.27 -3.98
CA ALA A 32 12.50 -42.76 -4.53
C ALA A 32 13.71 -43.09 -3.64
N ALA A 33 14.82 -43.50 -4.25
CA ALA A 33 16.09 -43.65 -3.57
C ALA A 33 16.66 -42.28 -3.18
N ALA A 34 17.21 -42.17 -1.98
CA ALA A 34 17.83 -40.96 -1.47
C ALA A 34 19.12 -41.32 -0.72
N THR A 35 20.20 -40.59 -0.97
CA THR A 35 21.45 -40.78 -0.21
C THR A 35 21.36 -40.01 1.10
N VAL A 36 21.61 -40.69 2.21
CA VAL A 36 21.71 -40.02 3.52
C VAL A 36 22.96 -39.15 3.49
N PRO A 37 22.88 -37.83 3.77
CA PRO A 37 24.04 -36.98 3.83
C PRO A 37 25.11 -37.55 4.76
N GLY A 38 26.39 -37.38 4.40
CA GLY A 38 27.49 -37.69 5.30
C GLY A 38 27.30 -36.96 6.63
N ALA A 39 27.62 -37.61 7.74
CA ALA A 39 27.84 -36.86 8.96
C ALA A 39 29.05 -35.97 8.67
N GLU A 40 28.84 -34.65 8.58
CA GLU A 40 29.98 -33.74 8.58
C GLU A 40 30.85 -34.12 9.78
N PRO A 41 32.17 -34.30 9.59
CA PRO A 41 33.03 -34.63 10.70
C PRO A 41 32.80 -33.58 11.77
N GLU A 42 32.42 -34.02 12.97
CA GLU A 42 32.34 -33.18 14.14
C GLU A 42 33.71 -32.50 14.25
N THR A 43 33.81 -31.26 13.79
CA THR A 43 34.99 -30.43 13.99
C THR A 43 35.25 -30.47 15.48
N ALA A 44 36.39 -31.05 15.86
CA ALA A 44 36.82 -31.12 17.24
C ALA A 44 36.61 -29.74 17.87
N PRO A 45 36.01 -29.65 19.06
CA PRO A 45 35.75 -28.38 19.71
C PRO A 45 37.06 -27.61 19.77
N ASP A 46 37.06 -26.45 19.12
CA ASP A 46 38.16 -25.50 19.16
C ASP A 46 38.50 -25.19 20.63
N PRO A 47 39.69 -25.58 21.12
CA PRO A 47 40.07 -25.38 22.52
C PRO A 47 40.24 -23.89 22.88
N GLU A 48 40.13 -22.97 21.92
CA GLU A 48 40.15 -21.51 22.16
C GLU A 48 38.77 -20.85 22.27
N ARG A 49 37.67 -21.62 22.33
CA ARG A 49 36.41 -21.06 22.83
C ARG A 49 36.52 -20.76 24.32
N ARG A 50 37.09 -19.59 24.63
CA ARG A 50 36.91 -18.86 25.87
C ARG A 50 35.48 -19.07 26.35
N GLU A 51 35.35 -19.54 27.60
CA GLU A 51 34.13 -19.42 28.38
C GLU A 51 33.49 -18.07 28.06
N VAL A 52 32.36 -18.10 27.36
CA VAL A 52 31.53 -16.93 27.23
C VAL A 52 30.97 -16.72 28.62
N ASP A 53 31.57 -15.78 29.34
CA ASP A 53 31.12 -15.31 30.64
C ASP A 53 29.61 -15.22 30.61
N VAL A 54 28.96 -16.08 31.39
CA VAL A 54 27.51 -15.99 31.60
C VAL A 54 27.28 -14.62 32.22
N PRO A 55 26.61 -13.69 31.52
CA PRO A 55 26.50 -12.33 31.99
C PRO A 55 25.87 -12.33 33.39
N PRO A 56 26.41 -11.55 34.35
CA PRO A 56 25.85 -11.44 35.69
C PRO A 56 24.37 -11.07 35.58
N ARG A 57 23.53 -11.51 36.53
CA ARG A 57 22.06 -11.37 36.47
C ARG A 57 21.55 -9.95 36.13
N GLY A 58 22.35 -8.89 36.34
CA GLY A 58 22.05 -7.51 35.92
C GLY A 58 22.24 -7.18 34.42
N ALA A 59 22.97 -8.00 33.65
CA ALA A 59 23.12 -7.81 32.21
C ALA A 59 21.95 -8.40 31.41
N ARG A 60 21.14 -9.29 32.00
CA ARG A 60 19.85 -9.71 31.42
C ARG A 60 18.82 -8.58 31.43
N THR A 61 18.83 -7.72 32.45
CA THR A 61 17.96 -6.53 32.49
C THR A 61 18.45 -5.44 31.55
N ALA A 62 19.76 -5.27 31.39
CA ALA A 62 20.32 -4.35 30.38
C ALA A 62 20.06 -4.85 28.95
N LEU A 63 20.24 -6.15 28.68
CA LEU A 63 19.90 -6.75 27.39
C LEU A 63 18.39 -6.68 27.11
N ALA A 64 17.54 -6.92 28.12
CA ALA A 64 16.10 -6.74 27.98
C ALA A 64 15.71 -5.28 27.69
N ALA A 65 16.38 -4.31 28.32
CA ALA A 65 16.17 -2.89 28.06
C ALA A 65 16.68 -2.46 26.68
N THR A 66 17.85 -2.95 26.25
CA THR A 66 18.41 -2.68 24.92
C THR A 66 17.58 -3.37 23.84
N VAL A 67 17.18 -4.63 24.03
CA VAL A 67 16.28 -5.34 23.13
C VAL A 67 14.90 -4.68 23.10
N ALA A 68 14.38 -4.21 24.24
CA ALA A 68 13.16 -3.39 24.27
C ALA A 68 13.35 -2.08 23.49
N ALA A 69 14.51 -1.41 23.58
CA ALA A 69 14.88 -0.21 22.83
C ALA A 69 15.09 -0.46 21.32
N VAL A 70 15.61 -1.63 20.94
CA VAL A 70 15.77 -2.03 19.55
C VAL A 70 14.42 -2.43 18.94
N LEU A 71 13.61 -3.17 19.69
CA LEU A 71 12.24 -3.46 19.32
C LEU A 71 11.48 -2.14 19.14
N LEU A 72 11.65 -1.17 20.04
CA LEU A 72 11.19 0.23 19.98
C LEU A 72 11.45 0.89 18.62
N CYS A 73 12.64 0.67 18.06
CA CYS A 73 13.06 1.26 16.79
C CYS A 73 12.75 0.40 15.55
N ALA A 74 12.71 -0.93 15.67
CA ALA A 74 12.55 -1.86 14.54
C ALA A 74 11.10 -2.36 14.32
N GLY A 75 10.19 -2.12 15.27
CA GLY A 75 8.78 -2.52 15.16
C GLY A 75 7.84 -2.06 16.30
N VAL A 76 8.30 -1.28 17.28
CA VAL A 76 7.54 -0.88 18.49
C VAL A 76 7.32 0.65 18.57
N ALA A 77 7.42 1.37 17.46
CA ALA A 77 6.53 2.52 17.26
C ALA A 77 5.05 2.07 17.30
N LEU A 78 4.77 0.81 16.91
CA LEU A 78 3.46 0.18 16.94
C LEU A 78 2.97 -0.22 18.36
N VAL A 79 3.87 -0.55 19.29
CA VAL A 79 3.51 -1.08 20.64
C VAL A 79 3.55 -0.01 21.73
N LEU A 80 4.39 1.04 21.65
CA LEU A 80 4.43 2.06 22.71
C LEU A 80 3.39 3.17 22.59
N PHE A 81 2.87 3.46 21.38
CA PHE A 81 1.80 4.45 21.27
C PHE A 81 0.46 3.94 21.85
N VAL A 82 0.25 2.62 21.84
CA VAL A 82 -0.93 1.96 22.43
C VAL A 82 -0.75 1.70 23.93
N ALA A 83 0.46 1.34 24.40
CA ALA A 83 0.71 1.09 25.82
C ALA A 83 0.89 2.37 26.66
N LEU A 84 1.25 3.52 26.06
CA LEU A 84 1.40 4.80 26.77
C LEU A 84 0.15 5.68 26.76
N ARG A 85 -0.93 5.30 26.06
CA ARG A 85 -2.25 5.89 26.29
C ARG A 85 -2.92 5.18 27.46
N LYS A 86 -2.75 5.72 28.67
CA LYS A 86 -3.70 5.52 29.76
C LYS A 86 -5.12 5.66 29.18
N PRO A 87 -6.07 4.76 29.49
CA PRO A 87 -7.47 5.04 29.24
C PRO A 87 -7.83 6.27 30.09
N GLY A 88 -7.80 7.44 29.46
CA GLY A 88 -8.33 8.67 30.05
C GLY A 88 -9.79 8.40 30.36
N GLY A 89 -10.09 8.29 31.65
CA GLY A 89 -11.45 8.20 32.13
C GLY A 89 -12.28 9.32 31.52
N ARG A 90 -13.48 8.96 31.05
CA ARG A 90 -14.53 9.89 30.68
C ARG A 90 -14.88 10.72 31.92
N ALA A 91 -14.30 11.90 32.05
CA ALA A 91 -14.89 13.00 32.80
C ALA A 91 -15.66 13.85 31.79
N GLY A 92 -16.97 13.90 31.95
CA GLY A 92 -17.84 14.69 31.10
C GLY A 92 -17.58 16.18 31.30
N GLU A 93 -17.50 16.91 30.20
CA GLU A 93 -17.58 18.36 30.24
C GLU A 93 -18.59 18.80 29.17
N GLN A 94 -19.79 19.11 29.66
CA GLN A 94 -20.75 19.95 28.98
C GLN A 94 -20.12 21.34 28.83
N ALA A 95 -19.88 21.78 27.59
CA ALA A 95 -19.64 23.19 27.31
C ALA A 95 -20.69 23.70 26.33
N ARG A 96 -21.50 24.62 26.87
CA ARG A 96 -22.55 25.39 26.20
C ARG A 96 -21.94 26.32 25.15
N SER A 97 -22.67 26.45 24.05
CA SER A 97 -22.52 27.45 23.01
C SER A 97 -22.82 28.86 23.55
N ALA A 98 -21.92 29.82 23.33
CA ALA A 98 -22.18 31.26 23.34
C ALA A 98 -21.04 32.00 22.58
N PRO A 99 -21.26 33.23 22.09
CA PRO A 99 -20.84 33.63 20.74
C PRO A 99 -19.45 34.28 20.65
N ARG A 100 -18.99 34.28 19.40
CA ARG A 100 -17.73 34.83 18.88
C ARG A 100 -17.71 36.36 18.99
N ALA A 101 -16.74 36.90 19.73
CA ALA A 101 -16.38 38.32 19.75
C ALA A 101 -15.13 38.57 18.89
N GLU A 102 -15.16 39.72 18.22
CA GLU A 102 -14.17 40.26 17.30
C GLU A 102 -12.92 40.85 17.98
N SER A 103 -11.84 40.86 17.20
CA SER A 103 -10.71 41.83 17.18
C SER A 103 -9.61 41.77 18.26
N GLN A 104 -8.36 41.47 17.87
CA GLN A 104 -7.30 42.45 17.51
C GLN A 104 -5.95 41.73 17.22
N PRO A 105 -5.07 42.31 16.38
CA PRO A 105 -3.82 41.67 15.95
C PRO A 105 -2.66 41.93 16.92
N ALA A 106 -1.93 40.87 17.29
CA ALA A 106 -0.73 40.95 18.10
C ALA A 106 0.52 41.22 17.23
N ALA A 107 1.36 42.12 17.71
CA ALA A 107 2.59 42.61 17.11
C ALA A 107 3.64 41.50 16.90
N ALA A 108 4.34 41.58 15.76
CA ALA A 108 5.47 40.73 15.41
C ALA A 108 6.70 41.08 16.26
N GLN A 109 7.24 40.08 16.96
CA GLN A 109 8.57 40.14 17.55
C GLN A 109 9.61 39.72 16.51
N VAL A 110 10.58 40.60 16.31
CA VAL A 110 11.74 40.44 15.42
C VAL A 110 12.76 39.51 16.10
N ALA A 111 13.10 38.41 15.43
CA ALA A 111 14.22 37.54 15.81
C ALA A 111 15.53 38.02 15.13
N PRO A 112 16.70 37.88 15.77
CA PRO A 112 17.98 38.34 15.22
C PRO A 112 18.54 37.39 14.14
N GLU A 113 19.14 37.98 13.10
CA GLU A 113 19.83 37.29 12.01
C GLU A 113 21.08 36.51 12.49
N PRO A 114 21.33 35.30 11.95
CA PRO A 114 22.61 34.61 12.11
C PRO A 114 23.67 35.14 11.12
N PRO A 115 24.97 34.98 11.46
CA PRO A 115 26.06 35.57 10.69
C PRO A 115 26.26 34.91 9.31
N SER A 116 26.46 35.79 8.32
CA SER A 116 26.78 35.48 6.92
C SER A 116 28.10 34.71 6.79
N VAL A 117 28.01 33.49 6.23
CA VAL A 117 29.16 32.71 5.79
C VAL A 117 29.39 33.00 4.31
N ALA A 118 30.58 33.51 3.99
CA ALA A 118 31.02 33.85 2.64
C ALA A 118 30.99 32.63 1.71
N ARG A 119 30.29 32.77 0.57
CA ARG A 119 30.34 31.81 -0.55
C ARG A 119 31.46 32.18 -1.52
N PRO A 120 32.15 31.20 -2.14
CA PRO A 120 33.14 31.45 -3.19
C PRO A 120 32.47 31.89 -4.51
N ALA A 121 33.22 32.66 -5.29
CA ALA A 121 32.82 33.27 -6.56
C ALA A 121 32.38 32.24 -7.62
N PRO A 122 31.36 32.56 -8.46
CA PRO A 122 30.97 31.71 -9.57
C PRO A 122 31.90 31.91 -10.79
N ASN A 123 32.25 30.78 -11.40
CA ASN A 123 32.90 30.71 -12.70
C ASN A 123 32.01 31.24 -13.83
N ALA A 124 32.67 31.79 -14.85
CA ALA A 124 32.14 32.44 -16.03
C ALA A 124 31.10 31.62 -16.83
N PRO A 125 30.13 32.26 -17.51
CA PRO A 125 29.15 31.56 -18.31
C PRO A 125 29.68 31.20 -19.70
N ILE A 126 29.42 29.95 -20.10
CA ILE A 126 29.51 29.45 -21.47
C ILE A 126 28.31 30.01 -22.26
N ARG A 127 28.59 30.67 -23.38
CA ARG A 127 27.59 31.13 -24.36
C ARG A 127 26.93 29.92 -25.04
N ALA A 128 25.64 29.71 -24.80
CA ALA A 128 24.77 28.96 -25.68
C ALA A 128 23.92 29.97 -26.48
N ALA A 129 23.93 29.84 -27.80
CA ALA A 129 23.13 30.66 -28.70
C ALA A 129 21.67 30.18 -28.64
N GLU A 130 20.81 31.00 -28.04
CA GLU A 130 19.35 30.86 -28.08
C GLU A 130 18.82 31.59 -29.33
N ALA A 131 18.21 30.84 -30.25
CA ALA A 131 17.43 31.39 -31.34
C ALA A 131 16.08 31.85 -30.80
N GLN A 132 15.80 33.15 -30.87
CA GLN A 132 14.49 33.73 -30.57
C GLN A 132 13.46 33.31 -31.64
N PRO A 133 12.27 32.80 -31.26
CA PRO A 133 11.15 32.71 -32.18
C PRO A 133 10.51 34.10 -32.38
N PRO A 134 9.89 34.36 -33.54
CA PRO A 134 9.34 35.66 -33.87
C PRO A 134 8.12 36.01 -33.01
N ALA A 135 8.08 37.28 -32.58
CA ALA A 135 6.96 37.87 -31.88
C ALA A 135 5.73 37.97 -32.81
N PHE A 136 4.66 37.27 -32.44
CA PHE A 136 3.33 37.51 -33.00
C PHE A 136 2.64 38.61 -32.18
N THR A 137 2.52 39.80 -32.76
CA THR A 137 1.57 40.83 -32.30
C THR A 137 0.15 40.35 -32.57
N GLN A 138 -0.59 40.03 -31.50
CA GLN A 138 -2.03 39.84 -31.56
C GLN A 138 -2.72 41.21 -31.55
N GLY A 139 -3.33 41.58 -32.68
CA GLY A 139 -4.27 42.70 -32.73
C GLY A 139 -5.58 42.38 -31.99
N PRO A 140 -6.35 43.41 -31.60
CA PRO A 140 -7.59 43.21 -30.85
C PRO A 140 -8.64 42.46 -31.69
N VAL A 141 -9.15 41.37 -31.11
CA VAL A 141 -10.25 40.57 -31.68
C VAL A 141 -11.58 41.32 -31.44
N PRO A 142 -12.42 41.55 -32.47
CA PRO A 142 -13.74 42.12 -32.28
C PRO A 142 -14.66 41.10 -31.58
N GLN A 143 -15.37 41.55 -30.54
CA GLN A 143 -16.42 40.77 -29.89
C GLN A 143 -17.63 40.61 -30.84
N PRO A 144 -18.19 39.40 -31.02
CA PRO A 144 -19.46 39.25 -31.70
C PRO A 144 -20.60 39.65 -30.76
N HIS A 145 -21.37 40.67 -31.16
CA HIS A 145 -22.63 41.00 -30.52
C HIS A 145 -23.64 39.85 -30.73
N ALA A 146 -24.11 39.26 -29.62
CA ALA A 146 -25.23 38.34 -29.62
C ALA A 146 -26.54 39.11 -29.92
N PRO A 147 -27.40 38.62 -30.83
CA PRO A 147 -28.69 39.24 -31.07
C PRO A 147 -29.61 39.09 -29.84
N GLN A 148 -30.18 40.21 -29.41
CA GLN A 148 -31.21 40.25 -28.37
C GLN A 148 -32.47 39.48 -28.84
N PRO A 149 -33.06 38.63 -27.99
CA PRO A 149 -34.33 37.98 -28.31
C PRO A 149 -35.45 39.02 -28.34
N GLN A 150 -36.11 39.13 -29.49
CA GLN A 150 -37.35 39.90 -29.64
C GLN A 150 -38.47 39.23 -28.84
N ALA A 151 -39.13 40.02 -28.00
CA ALA A 151 -40.29 39.58 -27.23
C ALA A 151 -41.47 39.32 -28.18
N VAL A 152 -41.93 38.08 -28.23
CA VAL A 152 -43.16 37.71 -28.94
C VAL A 152 -44.37 38.14 -28.09
N PRO A 153 -45.38 38.82 -28.65
CA PRO A 153 -46.58 39.19 -27.91
C PRO A 153 -47.36 37.94 -27.49
N GLN A 154 -47.61 37.79 -26.19
CA GLN A 154 -48.52 36.77 -25.66
C GLN A 154 -49.96 37.12 -26.05
N SER A 155 -50.43 36.59 -27.18
CA SER A 155 -51.85 36.57 -27.50
C SER A 155 -52.57 35.63 -26.53
N GLN A 156 -53.54 36.20 -25.82
CA GLN A 156 -54.48 35.47 -24.96
C GLN A 156 -55.31 34.49 -25.79
N ILE A 157 -54.95 33.21 -25.71
CA ILE A 157 -55.79 32.11 -26.19
C ILE A 157 -56.57 31.60 -24.98
N SER A 158 -57.87 31.89 -24.94
CA SER A 158 -58.79 31.29 -23.97
C SER A 158 -58.81 29.76 -24.15
N PRO A 159 -58.63 28.97 -23.07
CA PRO A 159 -58.62 27.52 -23.18
C PRO A 159 -60.04 27.03 -23.50
N GLN A 160 -60.19 26.40 -24.67
CA GLN A 160 -61.38 25.58 -24.95
C GLN A 160 -61.39 24.35 -24.02
N PRO A 161 -62.56 23.93 -23.50
CA PRO A 161 -62.67 22.72 -22.69
C PRO A 161 -62.33 21.50 -23.56
N GLN A 162 -61.19 20.86 -23.29
CA GLN A 162 -60.84 19.61 -23.96
C GLN A 162 -61.75 18.49 -23.43
N PRO A 163 -62.34 17.66 -24.32
CA PRO A 163 -63.12 16.51 -23.91
C PRO A 163 -62.26 15.54 -23.10
N ALA A 164 -62.83 15.00 -22.02
CA ALA A 164 -62.14 14.10 -21.09
C ALA A 164 -61.57 12.88 -21.83
N VAL A 165 -60.26 12.89 -22.05
CA VAL A 165 -59.53 11.74 -22.58
C VAL A 165 -59.53 10.66 -21.49
N PRO A 166 -60.02 9.43 -21.79
CA PRO A 166 -59.96 8.33 -20.84
C PRO A 166 -58.51 8.12 -20.40
N SER A 167 -58.26 8.24 -19.10
CA SER A 167 -56.94 8.07 -18.49
C SER A 167 -56.38 6.70 -18.87
N LEU A 168 -55.39 6.67 -19.76
CA LEU A 168 -54.63 5.45 -20.01
C LEU A 168 -54.05 4.95 -18.68
N PRO A 169 -54.08 3.64 -18.39
CA PRO A 169 -53.48 3.09 -17.19
C PRO A 169 -52.03 3.58 -17.10
N GLN A 170 -51.70 4.28 -16.01
CA GLN A 170 -50.32 4.72 -15.82
C GLN A 170 -49.43 3.47 -15.79
N PRO A 171 -48.33 3.43 -16.55
CA PRO A 171 -47.40 2.32 -16.49
C PRO A 171 -46.98 2.14 -15.03
N PRO A 172 -46.90 0.88 -14.54
CA PRO A 172 -46.58 0.62 -13.15
C PRO A 172 -45.28 1.34 -12.78
N VAL A 173 -45.34 2.11 -11.68
CA VAL A 173 -44.17 2.81 -11.15
C VAL A 173 -43.06 1.77 -10.98
N PRO A 174 -41.90 1.91 -11.63
CA PRO A 174 -40.83 0.93 -11.50
C PRO A 174 -40.48 0.77 -10.03
N ALA A 175 -40.38 -0.48 -9.58
CA ALA A 175 -40.01 -0.77 -8.21
C ALA A 175 -38.69 -0.04 -7.88
N PRO A 176 -38.56 0.53 -6.67
CA PRO A 176 -37.35 1.21 -6.28
C PRO A 176 -36.15 0.27 -6.48
N PRO A 177 -35.01 0.77 -6.99
CA PRO A 177 -33.86 -0.06 -7.28
C PRO A 177 -33.46 -0.84 -6.02
N GLN A 178 -33.40 -2.17 -6.14
CA GLN A 178 -32.96 -3.02 -5.04
C GLN A 178 -31.54 -2.61 -4.64
N ARG A 179 -31.32 -2.44 -3.33
CA ARG A 179 -29.98 -2.17 -2.81
C ARG A 179 -29.09 -3.37 -3.10
N ALA A 180 -27.87 -3.09 -3.55
CA ALA A 180 -26.85 -4.11 -3.77
C ALA A 180 -26.63 -4.96 -2.49
N PRO A 181 -26.41 -6.28 -2.62
CA PRO A 181 -25.94 -7.06 -1.49
C PRO A 181 -24.59 -6.52 -1.02
N LEU A 182 -24.41 -6.42 0.30
CA LEU A 182 -23.19 -5.90 0.92
C LEU A 182 -22.38 -7.04 1.57
N ASP A 183 -21.06 -6.92 1.56
CA ASP A 183 -20.17 -7.81 2.30
C ASP A 183 -20.20 -7.52 3.81
N ARG A 184 -19.42 -8.29 4.58
CA ARG A 184 -19.32 -8.10 6.04
C ARG A 184 -18.79 -6.72 6.46
N PHE A 185 -18.23 -5.95 5.52
CA PHE A 185 -17.68 -4.62 5.74
C PHE A 185 -18.51 -3.51 5.09
N GLY A 186 -19.68 -3.82 4.53
CA GLY A 186 -20.58 -2.83 3.94
C GLY A 186 -20.23 -2.42 2.50
N ASN A 187 -19.37 -3.17 1.80
CA ASN A 187 -19.07 -2.92 0.39
C ASN A 187 -19.99 -3.73 -0.55
N PRO A 188 -20.40 -3.19 -1.70
CA PRO A 188 -21.21 -3.92 -2.67
C PRO A 188 -20.50 -5.18 -3.21
N VAL A 189 -21.21 -6.30 -3.18
CA VAL A 189 -20.77 -7.60 -3.69
C VAL A 189 -21.26 -7.77 -5.12
N GLY A 190 -20.36 -8.15 -6.02
CA GLY A 190 -20.71 -8.42 -7.42
C GLY A 190 -19.71 -7.80 -8.40
N PRO A 191 -19.49 -8.43 -9.57
CA PRO A 191 -18.56 -7.92 -10.57
C PRO A 191 -18.98 -6.58 -11.19
N GLU A 192 -20.26 -6.25 -11.19
CA GLU A 192 -20.85 -5.04 -11.77
C GLU A 192 -20.58 -3.76 -11.00
N TYR A 193 -20.27 -3.87 -9.70
CA TYR A 193 -20.04 -2.69 -8.85
C TYR A 193 -18.62 -2.15 -8.91
N GLY A 194 -17.66 -2.94 -9.40
CA GLY A 194 -16.27 -2.52 -9.50
C GLY A 194 -15.98 -1.75 -10.79
N LEU A 195 -14.79 -1.16 -10.86
CA LEU A 195 -14.33 -0.54 -12.11
C LEU A 195 -14.17 -1.60 -13.21
N ALA A 196 -13.75 -2.82 -12.87
CA ALA A 196 -13.56 -3.95 -13.79
C ALA A 196 -14.73 -4.94 -13.79
N ARG A 197 -15.19 -5.35 -14.99
CA ARG A 197 -16.05 -6.52 -15.18
C ARG A 197 -15.21 -7.80 -15.28
N ASP A 198 -15.83 -8.94 -15.03
CA ASP A 198 -15.15 -10.23 -15.14
C ASP A 198 -14.75 -10.52 -16.59
N GLY A 199 -13.53 -11.03 -16.78
CA GLY A 199 -12.93 -11.31 -18.09
C GLY A 199 -12.62 -10.09 -18.97
N GLU A 200 -12.92 -8.86 -18.54
CA GLU A 200 -12.77 -7.64 -19.35
C GLU A 200 -11.33 -7.42 -19.84
N PHE A 201 -10.35 -7.84 -19.06
CA PHE A 201 -8.92 -7.64 -19.34
C PHE A 201 -8.22 -8.91 -19.79
N LYS A 202 -8.96 -9.88 -20.37
CA LYS A 202 -8.42 -11.18 -20.80
C LYS A 202 -7.12 -11.03 -21.59
N GLY A 203 -6.04 -11.59 -21.03
CA GLY A 203 -4.71 -11.61 -21.66
C GLY A 203 -3.81 -10.43 -21.29
N THR A 204 -4.30 -9.44 -20.53
CA THR A 204 -3.48 -8.33 -20.02
C THR A 204 -2.53 -8.86 -18.94
N LYS A 205 -1.23 -8.59 -19.10
CA LYS A 205 -0.19 -9.17 -18.24
C LYS A 205 0.27 -8.20 -17.17
N ILE A 206 0.22 -8.63 -15.91
CA ILE A 206 0.74 -7.90 -14.76
C ILE A 206 2.02 -8.59 -14.29
N LEU A 207 3.12 -7.84 -14.22
CA LEU A 207 4.33 -8.24 -13.51
C LEU A 207 4.29 -7.64 -12.11
N PHE A 208 4.12 -8.48 -11.09
CA PHE A 208 4.25 -8.11 -9.69
C PHE A 208 5.67 -8.43 -9.21
N TRP A 209 6.41 -7.41 -8.77
CA TRP A 209 7.81 -7.54 -8.35
C TRP A 209 8.09 -6.94 -6.98
N CYS A 210 8.98 -7.59 -6.23
CA CYS A 210 9.52 -7.09 -4.96
C CYS A 210 11.01 -7.45 -4.84
N ALA A 211 11.82 -6.54 -4.29
CA ALA A 211 13.26 -6.76 -4.09
C ALA A 211 13.58 -7.84 -3.03
N PHE A 212 12.65 -8.13 -2.12
CA PHE A 212 12.81 -9.16 -1.08
C PHE A 212 12.42 -10.53 -1.61
N GLN A 213 13.37 -11.49 -1.57
CA GLN A 213 13.12 -12.85 -2.05
C GLN A 213 11.99 -13.55 -1.28
N ASN A 214 11.87 -13.33 0.03
CA ASN A 214 10.90 -14.03 0.87
C ASN A 214 9.51 -13.38 0.90
N ALA A 215 9.33 -12.15 0.39
CA ALA A 215 8.03 -11.48 0.41
C ALA A 215 6.93 -12.31 -0.28
N GLY A 216 7.30 -13.03 -1.35
CA GLY A 216 6.41 -13.94 -2.08
C GLY A 216 5.99 -15.19 -1.33
N ASN A 217 6.75 -15.62 -0.33
CA ASN A 217 6.40 -16.77 0.50
C ASN A 217 5.56 -16.35 1.72
N VAL A 218 5.75 -15.12 2.18
CA VAL A 218 5.19 -14.64 3.44
C VAL A 218 3.90 -13.87 3.24
N PHE A 219 3.93 -12.77 2.47
CA PHE A 219 2.78 -11.85 2.34
C PHE A 219 2.06 -11.99 0.99
N PHE A 220 2.78 -12.42 -0.04
CA PHE A 220 2.32 -12.49 -1.44
C PHE A 220 2.32 -13.92 -1.99
N GLY A 221 2.04 -14.87 -1.09
CA GLY A 221 1.89 -16.28 -1.38
C GLY A 221 0.90 -16.58 -2.50
N PRO A 222 0.94 -17.80 -3.08
CA PRO A 222 -0.01 -18.21 -4.13
C PRO A 222 -1.48 -18.17 -3.69
N THR A 223 -1.75 -18.18 -2.38
CA THR A 223 -3.10 -18.11 -1.83
C THR A 223 -3.60 -16.69 -1.57
N ASN A 224 -2.80 -15.64 -1.83
CA ASN A 224 -3.24 -14.27 -1.62
C ASN A 224 -4.48 -13.99 -2.51
N PRO A 225 -5.63 -13.57 -1.92
CA PRO A 225 -6.90 -13.46 -2.64
C PRO A 225 -6.87 -12.41 -3.75
N LEU A 226 -5.91 -11.47 -3.73
CA LEU A 226 -5.71 -10.51 -4.81
C LEU A 226 -5.47 -11.21 -6.15
N TRP A 227 -4.73 -12.32 -6.18
CA TRP A 227 -4.39 -13.01 -7.43
C TRP A 227 -5.62 -13.54 -8.14
N LYS A 228 -6.43 -14.31 -7.41
CA LYS A 228 -7.69 -14.83 -7.93
C LYS A 228 -8.63 -13.70 -8.36
N ALA A 229 -8.69 -12.64 -7.56
CA ALA A 229 -9.51 -11.47 -7.87
C ALA A 229 -9.07 -10.74 -9.14
N LEU A 230 -7.78 -10.70 -9.47
CA LEU A 230 -7.26 -10.16 -10.72
C LEU A 230 -7.48 -11.11 -11.89
N GLU A 231 -7.26 -12.41 -11.70
CA GLU A 231 -7.54 -13.45 -12.70
C GLU A 231 -9.00 -13.47 -13.14
N ASP A 232 -9.94 -13.27 -12.21
CA ASP A 232 -11.38 -13.17 -12.51
C ASP A 232 -11.69 -11.98 -13.43
N LYS A 233 -10.88 -10.92 -13.39
CA LYS A 233 -10.98 -9.79 -14.33
C LYS A 233 -10.26 -10.04 -15.66
N GLY A 234 -9.63 -11.20 -15.83
CA GLY A 234 -8.93 -11.62 -17.04
C GLY A 234 -7.42 -11.32 -17.06
N PHE A 235 -6.86 -10.77 -15.99
CA PHE A 235 -5.43 -10.50 -15.91
C PHE A 235 -4.62 -11.80 -15.76
N VAL A 236 -3.42 -11.81 -16.34
CA VAL A 236 -2.41 -12.86 -16.13
C VAL A 236 -1.32 -12.28 -15.22
N VAL A 237 -1.22 -12.78 -13.99
CA VAL A 237 -0.29 -12.24 -12.99
C VAL A 237 0.97 -13.10 -12.92
N ARG A 238 2.10 -12.52 -13.32
CA ARG A 238 3.44 -13.08 -13.08
C ARG A 238 4.02 -12.44 -11.81
N ARG A 239 4.49 -13.26 -10.88
CA ARG A 239 5.11 -12.80 -9.62
C ARG A 239 6.61 -13.08 -9.67
N ALA A 240 7.43 -12.11 -9.30
CA ALA A 240 8.89 -12.21 -9.27
C ALA A 240 9.44 -11.56 -7.99
N PHE A 241 10.41 -12.22 -7.36
CA PHE A 241 10.97 -11.77 -6.09
C PHE A 241 12.50 -11.82 -6.14
N GLY A 242 13.17 -10.84 -5.54
CA GLY A 242 14.63 -10.69 -5.60
C GLY A 242 15.08 -9.91 -6.83
N ARG A 243 16.15 -10.36 -7.50
CA ARG A 243 16.82 -9.60 -8.56
C ARG A 243 15.88 -9.24 -9.71
N PHE A 244 15.76 -7.94 -9.99
CA PHE A 244 14.99 -7.46 -11.13
C PHE A 244 15.70 -7.73 -12.45
N ASP A 245 14.95 -8.18 -13.47
CA ASP A 245 15.44 -8.30 -14.84
C ASP A 245 14.58 -7.42 -15.78
N PRO A 246 15.16 -6.34 -16.33
CA PRO A 246 14.45 -5.45 -17.26
C PRO A 246 13.81 -6.15 -18.47
N ARG A 247 14.30 -7.34 -18.87
CA ARG A 247 13.73 -8.10 -19.98
C ARG A 247 12.29 -8.54 -19.71
N TRP A 248 11.89 -8.70 -18.45
CA TRP A 248 10.53 -9.06 -18.08
C TRP A 248 9.50 -8.00 -18.51
N LEU A 249 9.91 -6.74 -18.65
CA LEU A 249 9.01 -5.65 -19.05
C LEU A 249 8.55 -5.75 -20.50
N LYS A 250 9.24 -6.50 -21.37
CA LYS A 250 8.85 -6.68 -22.77
C LYS A 250 7.51 -7.39 -22.93
N GLU A 251 7.17 -8.23 -21.97
CA GLU A 251 5.95 -9.05 -21.99
C GLU A 251 4.87 -8.49 -21.07
N ALA A 252 5.16 -7.46 -20.28
CA ALA A 252 4.24 -6.91 -19.30
C ALA A 252 3.41 -5.76 -19.90
N ASP A 253 2.15 -5.68 -19.50
CA ASP A 253 1.31 -4.50 -19.75
C ASP A 253 1.28 -3.56 -18.55
N GLN A 254 1.48 -4.14 -17.37
CA GLN A 254 1.60 -3.43 -16.10
C GLN A 254 2.76 -3.97 -15.28
N LEU A 255 3.41 -3.08 -14.54
CA LEU A 255 4.40 -3.41 -13.51
C LEU A 255 3.87 -2.94 -12.16
N TRP A 256 3.88 -3.81 -11.17
CA TRP A 256 3.58 -3.49 -9.78
C TRP A 256 4.85 -3.70 -8.96
N VAL A 257 5.35 -2.64 -8.35
CA VAL A 257 6.57 -2.66 -7.55
C VAL A 257 6.22 -2.52 -6.08
N VAL A 258 6.52 -3.54 -5.29
CA VAL A 258 6.55 -3.44 -3.83
C VAL A 258 7.89 -2.86 -3.43
N SER A 259 7.84 -1.67 -2.85
CA SER A 259 9.00 -0.98 -2.33
C SER A 259 9.66 -1.80 -1.23
N SER A 260 10.97 -1.67 -1.18
CA SER A 260 11.83 -2.29 -0.20
C SER A 260 12.45 -1.24 0.70
N GLY A 261 13.06 -1.73 1.78
CA GLY A 261 13.73 -0.91 2.77
C GLY A 261 15.01 -1.56 3.25
N ARG A 262 15.78 -0.82 4.03
CA ARG A 262 16.91 -1.39 4.77
C ARG A 262 16.59 -1.30 6.25
N LEU A 263 16.31 -2.45 6.85
CA LEU A 263 16.23 -2.56 8.30
C LEU A 263 17.65 -2.80 8.82
N GLU A 264 18.16 -1.88 9.62
CA GLU A 264 19.45 -2.04 10.30
C GLU A 264 19.19 -2.43 11.76
N LEU A 265 19.75 -3.56 12.19
CA LEU A 265 19.74 -3.93 13.59
C LEU A 265 20.94 -3.31 14.30
N PRO A 266 20.78 -2.84 15.55
CA PRO A 266 21.90 -2.48 16.39
C PRO A 266 22.89 -3.64 16.55
N ALA A 267 24.17 -3.28 16.72
CA ALA A 267 25.24 -4.26 16.86
C ALA A 267 24.94 -5.28 17.96
N GLY A 268 25.12 -6.57 17.64
CA GLY A 268 24.87 -7.68 18.56
C GLY A 268 23.40 -8.13 18.65
N VAL A 269 22.46 -7.46 17.97
CA VAL A 269 21.08 -7.93 17.88
C VAL A 269 20.88 -8.74 16.61
N THR A 270 20.50 -10.00 16.77
CA THR A 270 20.12 -10.88 15.65
C THR A 270 18.61 -10.93 15.49
N PRO A 271 18.09 -11.26 14.29
CA PRO A 271 16.66 -11.51 14.11
C PRO A 271 16.11 -12.57 15.06
N GLU A 272 16.88 -13.63 15.33
CA GLU A 272 16.50 -14.70 16.26
C GLU A 272 16.32 -14.17 17.69
N LEU A 273 17.24 -13.30 18.16
CA LEU A 273 17.14 -12.68 19.48
C LEU A 273 15.87 -11.82 19.61
N LEU A 274 15.47 -11.13 18.54
CA LEU A 274 14.22 -10.36 18.52
C LEU A 274 13.00 -11.28 18.60
N VAL A 275 12.98 -12.37 17.84
CA VAL A 275 11.88 -13.36 17.90
C VAL A 275 11.81 -14.01 19.28
N GLU A 276 12.95 -14.39 19.87
CA GLU A 276 13.01 -14.95 21.22
C GLU A 276 12.51 -13.96 22.27
N ALA A 277 12.88 -12.69 22.15
CA ALA A 277 12.41 -11.64 23.05
C ALA A 277 10.89 -11.43 22.97
N MET A 278 10.26 -11.64 21.80
CA MET A 278 8.79 -11.68 21.69
C MET A 278 8.15 -12.84 22.45
N GLY A 279 8.89 -13.94 22.65
CA GLY A 279 8.50 -15.04 23.54
C GLY A 279 8.41 -14.66 25.02
N LEU A 280 9.13 -13.60 25.42
CA LEU A 280 9.20 -13.13 26.81
C LEU A 280 8.19 -12.03 27.12
N LEU A 281 7.49 -11.51 26.11
CA LEU A 281 6.46 -10.50 26.31
C LEU A 281 5.29 -11.07 27.13
N PRO A 282 4.74 -10.29 28.09
CA PRO A 282 3.58 -10.73 28.85
C PRO A 282 2.38 -10.96 27.91
N ALA A 283 1.48 -11.86 28.29
CA ALA A 283 0.33 -12.25 27.45
C ALA A 283 -0.56 -11.08 26.98
N GLY A 284 -0.52 -9.93 27.68
CA GLY A 284 -1.23 -8.70 27.32
C GLY A 284 -0.46 -7.72 26.42
N ALA A 285 0.78 -8.00 26.03
CA ALA A 285 1.59 -7.13 25.17
C ALA A 285 1.30 -7.34 23.67
N ALA A 286 0.60 -8.42 23.30
CA ALA A 286 0.12 -8.58 21.93
C ALA A 286 -0.93 -7.49 21.64
N PRO A 287 -0.93 -6.88 20.44
CA PRO A 287 -1.96 -5.93 20.03
C PRO A 287 -3.36 -6.52 20.23
N SER A 288 -4.32 -5.68 20.62
CA SER A 288 -5.69 -6.11 20.89
C SER A 288 -6.27 -6.90 19.71
N GLY A 289 -6.75 -8.11 19.99
CA GLY A 289 -7.31 -8.99 18.96
C GLY A 289 -6.30 -9.89 18.25
N LEU A 290 -5.04 -9.95 18.68
CA LEU A 290 -4.08 -10.99 18.31
C LEU A 290 -3.74 -11.88 19.51
N THR A 291 -3.59 -13.18 19.27
CA THR A 291 -2.95 -14.08 20.23
C THR A 291 -1.44 -13.87 20.22
N PRO A 292 -0.71 -14.21 21.31
CA PRO A 292 0.75 -14.15 21.31
C PRO A 292 1.41 -14.92 20.15
N ALA A 293 0.85 -16.08 19.79
CA ALA A 293 1.36 -16.89 18.67
C ALA A 293 1.17 -16.20 17.31
N GLU A 294 0.02 -15.54 17.09
CA GLU A 294 -0.23 -14.77 15.85
C GLU A 294 0.69 -13.55 15.76
N TYR A 295 0.91 -12.86 16.89
CA TYR A 295 1.81 -11.73 16.93
C TYR A 295 3.27 -12.14 16.68
N GLN A 296 3.73 -13.22 17.32
CA GLN A 296 5.04 -13.83 17.05
C GLN A 296 5.18 -14.24 15.59
N PHE A 297 4.14 -14.82 14.99
CA PHE A 297 4.13 -15.13 13.56
C PHE A 297 4.34 -13.87 12.72
N ILE A 298 3.59 -12.79 12.97
CA ILE A 298 3.70 -11.54 12.22
C ILE A 298 5.12 -10.96 12.36
N VAL A 299 5.66 -10.90 13.59
CA VAL A 299 7.01 -10.38 13.81
C VAL A 299 8.05 -11.23 13.06
N ARG A 300 7.96 -12.56 13.17
CA ARG A 300 8.86 -13.46 12.46
C ARG A 300 8.75 -13.31 10.95
N ALA A 301 7.53 -13.25 10.41
CA ALA A 301 7.26 -13.02 9.00
C ALA A 301 7.89 -11.71 8.50
N THR A 302 7.75 -10.62 9.24
CA THR A 302 8.36 -9.33 8.91
C THR A 302 9.88 -9.41 8.92
N LEU A 303 10.48 -10.02 9.95
CA LEU A 303 11.94 -10.20 10.03
C LEU A 303 12.45 -11.11 8.90
N ASP A 304 11.76 -12.21 8.60
CA ASP A 304 12.11 -13.15 7.51
C ASP A 304 12.12 -12.45 6.14
N VAL A 305 11.26 -11.45 5.93
CA VAL A 305 11.27 -10.61 4.72
C VAL A 305 12.39 -9.59 4.77
N ALA A 306 12.49 -8.80 5.85
CA ALA A 306 13.43 -7.69 5.99
C ALA A 306 14.90 -8.13 5.92
N PHE A 307 15.21 -9.33 6.43
CA PHE A 307 16.56 -9.91 6.40
C PHE A 307 16.79 -10.92 5.26
N SER A 308 15.79 -11.14 4.40
CA SER A 308 16.02 -11.93 3.18
C SER A 308 16.99 -11.20 2.23
N PRO A 309 17.70 -11.92 1.33
CA PRO A 309 18.54 -11.29 0.33
C PRO A 309 17.76 -10.23 -0.45
N ARG A 310 18.19 -8.98 -0.32
CA ARG A 310 17.60 -7.82 -1.00
C ARG A 310 18.36 -7.54 -2.28
N HIS A 311 17.61 -7.34 -3.36
CA HIS A 311 18.14 -6.93 -4.66
C HIS A 311 17.47 -5.63 -5.08
N ALA A 312 17.92 -4.52 -4.50
CA ALA A 312 17.43 -3.19 -4.85
C ALA A 312 17.58 -2.93 -6.36
N LEU A 313 16.71 -2.07 -6.90
CA LEU A 313 16.85 -1.64 -8.30
C LEU A 313 18.18 -0.89 -8.48
N ASP A 314 18.87 -1.21 -9.57
CA ASP A 314 20.00 -0.41 -10.05
C ASP A 314 19.52 0.62 -11.08
N GLU A 315 20.42 1.48 -11.56
CA GLU A 315 20.11 2.50 -12.56
C GLU A 315 19.52 1.92 -13.84
N ARG A 316 19.95 0.72 -14.25
CA ARG A 316 19.41 0.05 -15.42
C ARG A 316 17.95 -0.37 -15.20
N GLY A 317 17.63 -0.86 -14.00
CA GLY A 317 16.28 -1.16 -13.56
C GLY A 317 15.39 0.07 -13.58
N TYR A 318 15.80 1.15 -12.92
CA TYR A 318 15.05 2.42 -12.90
C TYR A 318 14.81 2.98 -14.31
N ALA A 319 15.86 3.09 -15.13
CA ALA A 319 15.75 3.60 -16.50
C ALA A 319 14.80 2.76 -17.38
N ALA A 320 14.80 1.43 -17.20
CA ALA A 320 13.89 0.55 -17.92
C ALA A 320 12.43 0.76 -17.51
N ILE A 321 12.16 1.00 -16.22
CA ILE A 321 10.81 1.30 -15.72
C ILE A 321 10.33 2.66 -16.22
N GLU A 322 11.20 3.68 -16.25
CA GLU A 322 10.86 4.99 -16.83
C GLU A 322 10.51 4.89 -18.33
N ALA A 323 11.28 4.09 -19.08
CA ALA A 323 10.97 3.81 -20.48
C ALA A 323 9.63 3.07 -20.64
N PHE A 324 9.34 2.10 -19.77
CA PHE A 324 8.08 1.36 -19.74
C PHE A 324 6.87 2.29 -19.52
N VAL A 325 6.95 3.22 -18.55
CA VAL A 325 5.91 4.23 -18.30
C VAL A 325 5.76 5.18 -19.49
N ARG A 326 6.86 5.66 -20.08
CA ARG A 326 6.83 6.53 -21.27
C ARG A 326 6.22 5.86 -22.50
N ALA A 327 6.33 4.54 -22.62
CA ALA A 327 5.66 3.75 -23.64
C ALA A 327 4.15 3.55 -23.37
N GLY A 328 3.61 4.20 -22.33
CA GLY A 328 2.21 4.18 -21.96
C GLY A 328 1.77 2.96 -21.16
N LYS A 329 2.70 2.12 -20.70
CA LYS A 329 2.38 0.96 -19.86
C LYS A 329 2.04 1.38 -18.42
N GLY A 330 1.31 0.53 -17.70
CA GLY A 330 0.83 0.83 -16.36
C GLY A 330 1.86 0.58 -15.27
N LEU A 331 2.03 1.50 -14.31
CA LEU A 331 2.90 1.31 -13.16
C LEU A 331 2.12 1.49 -11.85
N CYS A 332 2.20 0.50 -10.96
CA CYS A 332 1.75 0.60 -9.57
C CYS A 332 2.97 0.61 -8.65
N LEU A 333 3.12 1.63 -7.81
CA LEU A 333 4.13 1.71 -6.76
C LEU A 333 3.43 1.46 -5.42
N LEU A 334 3.75 0.35 -4.77
CA LEU A 334 3.28 0.03 -3.43
C LEU A 334 4.37 0.43 -2.45
N ALA A 335 4.09 1.41 -1.59
CA ALA A 335 4.96 1.89 -0.54
C ALA A 335 4.35 1.58 0.83
N ASP A 336 5.20 1.24 1.78
CA ASP A 336 4.85 1.16 3.20
C ASP A 336 5.45 2.38 3.93
N ASP A 337 5.61 2.31 5.24
CA ASP A 337 6.39 3.25 6.04
C ASP A 337 7.90 3.17 5.75
N GLU A 338 8.63 4.21 6.15
CA GLU A 338 10.08 4.21 6.15
C GLU A 338 10.63 3.10 7.07
N PRO A 339 11.62 2.32 6.61
CA PRO A 339 12.44 2.54 5.42
C PRO A 339 11.94 1.90 4.11
N PHE A 340 10.74 1.29 4.09
CA PHE A 340 10.18 0.51 2.99
C PHE A 340 9.52 1.36 1.88
N THR A 341 10.14 2.49 1.55
CA THR A 341 9.69 3.43 0.52
C THR A 341 10.69 3.56 -0.64
N ALA A 342 11.83 2.88 -0.60
CA ALA A 342 13.01 3.22 -1.41
C ALA A 342 12.72 3.27 -2.93
N GLU A 343 12.12 2.22 -3.50
CA GLU A 343 11.80 2.19 -4.93
C GLU A 343 10.68 3.16 -5.30
N ALA A 344 9.65 3.31 -4.46
CA ALA A 344 8.57 4.27 -4.70
C ALA A 344 9.04 5.72 -4.65
N ASP A 345 9.86 6.10 -3.66
CA ASP A 345 10.40 7.47 -3.53
C ASP A 345 11.25 7.81 -4.77
N GLU A 346 12.17 6.91 -5.15
CA GLU A 346 13.05 7.17 -6.28
C GLU A 346 12.30 7.22 -7.62
N LEU A 347 11.34 6.31 -7.87
CA LEU A 347 10.54 6.36 -9.09
C LEU A 347 9.58 7.56 -9.12
N ALA A 348 8.97 7.93 -7.99
CA ALA A 348 8.12 9.11 -7.88
C ALA A 348 8.91 10.39 -8.15
N ARG A 349 10.14 10.48 -7.64
CA ARG A 349 11.06 11.60 -7.86
C ARG A 349 11.45 11.72 -9.33
N ARG A 350 11.83 10.63 -9.98
CA ARG A 350 12.20 10.63 -11.42
C ARG A 350 11.03 10.96 -12.33
N LEU A 351 9.85 10.41 -12.06
CA LEU A 351 8.70 10.54 -12.94
C LEU A 351 7.95 11.87 -12.77
N PHE A 352 7.91 12.41 -11.54
CA PHE A 352 7.04 13.53 -11.16
C PHE A 352 7.70 14.59 -10.29
N GLY A 353 8.95 14.40 -9.84
CA GLY A 353 9.57 15.28 -8.84
C GLY A 353 8.95 15.16 -7.45
N ALA A 354 8.13 14.14 -7.19
CA ALA A 354 7.48 13.90 -5.91
C ALA A 354 8.38 13.12 -4.95
N ARG A 355 8.09 13.20 -3.65
CA ARG A 355 8.72 12.37 -2.62
C ARG A 355 7.70 11.41 -2.02
N VAL A 356 8.13 10.21 -1.67
CA VAL A 356 7.37 9.24 -0.88
C VAL A 356 8.09 9.02 0.43
N SER A 357 7.44 9.34 1.53
CA SER A 357 8.06 9.33 2.87
C SER A 357 7.01 9.12 3.96
N GLY A 358 7.47 8.95 5.19
CA GLY A 358 6.60 8.86 6.36
C GLY A 358 6.69 7.53 7.08
N ASN A 359 6.12 7.50 8.28
CA ASN A 359 6.05 6.33 9.13
C ASN A 359 4.90 6.55 10.11
N TYR A 360 3.68 6.52 9.56
CA TYR A 360 2.49 6.90 10.29
C TYR A 360 1.64 5.66 10.59
N HIS A 361 1.26 5.52 11.85
CA HIS A 361 0.24 4.56 12.23
C HIS A 361 -1.14 5.12 11.86
N ALA A 362 -1.80 4.46 10.92
CA ALA A 362 -3.03 4.92 10.33
C ALA A 362 -4.21 4.13 10.94
N ASP A 363 -4.31 2.83 10.64
CA ASP A 363 -5.23 1.83 11.22
C ASP A 363 -6.68 2.31 11.35
N LYS A 364 -7.18 3.01 10.33
CA LYS A 364 -8.57 3.48 10.26
C LYS A 364 -9.30 3.04 9.00
N ILE A 365 -10.63 3.10 9.09
CA ILE A 365 -11.54 2.81 7.99
C ILE A 365 -12.11 4.12 7.45
N ALA A 366 -11.83 4.39 6.18
CA ALA A 366 -12.44 5.47 5.40
C ALA A 366 -13.84 5.07 4.95
N ALA A 367 -14.81 5.98 5.02
CA ALA A 367 -16.09 5.90 4.35
C ALA A 367 -16.08 6.81 3.10
N VAL A 368 -16.45 6.27 1.94
CA VAL A 368 -16.45 7.04 0.69
C VAL A 368 -17.73 7.87 0.60
N ARG A 369 -17.58 9.18 0.37
CA ARG A 369 -18.71 10.11 0.19
C ARG A 369 -19.51 9.80 -1.07
N GLY A 370 -20.76 10.28 -1.10
CA GLY A 370 -21.64 10.12 -2.27
C GLY A 370 -22.14 8.69 -2.51
N ARG A 371 -21.96 7.78 -1.55
CA ARG A 371 -22.43 6.37 -1.62
C ARG A 371 -23.86 6.16 -1.11
N GLY A 372 -24.56 7.23 -0.70
CA GLY A 372 -25.89 7.13 -0.11
C GLY A 372 -25.93 6.42 1.25
N LEU A 373 -24.79 6.34 1.95
CA LEU A 373 -24.69 5.75 3.27
C LEU A 373 -25.31 6.67 4.31
N THR A 374 -26.18 6.11 5.14
CA THR A 374 -26.70 6.81 6.32
C THR A 374 -25.63 6.88 7.42
N PRO A 375 -25.71 7.86 8.34
CA PRO A 375 -24.81 7.90 9.51
C PRO A 375 -24.85 6.62 10.35
N ALA A 376 -25.99 5.91 10.38
CA ALA A 376 -26.12 4.64 11.07
C ALA A 376 -25.32 3.52 10.37
N GLU A 377 -25.32 3.47 9.03
CA GLU A 377 -24.52 2.51 8.26
C GLU A 377 -23.02 2.80 8.41
N VAL A 378 -22.60 4.07 8.35
CA VAL A 378 -21.20 4.45 8.57
C VAL A 378 -20.71 3.97 9.93
N ARG A 379 -21.49 4.19 11.00
CA ARG A 379 -21.17 3.67 12.34
C ARG A 379 -21.17 2.16 12.42
N ARG A 380 -22.14 1.50 11.78
CA ARG A 380 -22.28 0.02 11.78
C ARG A 380 -21.05 -0.66 11.19
N PHE A 381 -20.51 -0.13 10.10
CA PHE A 381 -19.35 -0.71 9.40
C PHE A 381 -18.02 -0.08 9.82
N GLY A 382 -18.02 0.73 10.89
CA GLY A 382 -16.80 1.23 11.52
C GLY A 382 -16.09 2.35 10.73
N GLY A 383 -16.79 3.09 9.86
CA GLY A 383 -16.21 4.26 9.21
C GLY A 383 -15.80 5.32 10.23
N GLN A 384 -14.53 5.71 10.22
CA GLN A 384 -13.91 6.63 11.18
C GLN A 384 -13.62 8.01 10.60
N PHE A 385 -13.49 8.11 9.28
CA PHE A 385 -13.34 9.37 8.55
C PHE A 385 -13.92 9.24 7.15
N GLU A 386 -14.09 10.36 6.46
CA GLU A 386 -14.68 10.40 5.13
C GLU A 386 -13.66 10.79 4.06
N VAL A 387 -13.82 10.25 2.86
CA VAL A 387 -12.98 10.56 1.71
C VAL A 387 -13.83 10.89 0.49
N GLU A 388 -13.29 11.74 -0.38
CA GLU A 388 -13.94 12.10 -1.65
C GLU A 388 -14.04 10.90 -2.59
N PRO A 389 -15.08 10.84 -3.44
CA PRO A 389 -15.19 9.80 -4.44
C PRO A 389 -14.08 9.94 -5.49
N HIS A 390 -13.54 8.82 -5.92
CA HIS A 390 -12.57 8.74 -7.00
C HIS A 390 -12.86 7.50 -7.85
N PRO A 391 -12.54 7.46 -9.16
CA PRO A 391 -12.72 6.27 -9.99
C PRO A 391 -12.08 4.99 -9.40
N LEU A 392 -10.92 5.11 -8.74
CA LEU A 392 -10.28 3.97 -8.04
C LEU A 392 -11.10 3.42 -6.86
N LEU A 393 -12.06 4.18 -6.34
CA LEU A 393 -12.94 3.77 -5.24
C LEU A 393 -14.30 3.26 -5.75
N THR A 394 -14.45 2.99 -7.05
CA THR A 394 -15.69 2.44 -7.63
C THR A 394 -16.05 1.11 -6.98
N GLY A 395 -17.27 1.01 -6.44
CA GLY A 395 -17.72 -0.18 -5.70
C GLY A 395 -17.09 -0.33 -4.32
N VAL A 396 -16.48 0.73 -3.79
CA VAL A 396 -15.93 0.79 -2.43
C VAL A 396 -16.76 1.80 -1.64
N ASN A 397 -17.41 1.32 -0.59
CA ASN A 397 -18.10 2.10 0.42
C ASN A 397 -17.17 2.39 1.61
N PHE A 398 -16.42 1.36 2.01
CA PHE A 398 -15.48 1.42 3.12
C PHE A 398 -14.12 0.88 2.66
N LEU A 399 -13.05 1.56 3.07
CA LEU A 399 -11.68 1.18 2.75
C LEU A 399 -10.79 1.28 3.98
N PHE A 400 -10.00 0.24 4.24
CA PHE A 400 -8.96 0.30 5.26
C PHE A 400 -7.70 0.98 4.69
N GLU A 401 -7.17 1.97 5.41
CA GLU A 401 -6.05 2.77 4.91
C GLU A 401 -4.69 2.07 5.00
N GLY A 402 -4.56 1.04 5.83
CA GLY A 402 -3.29 0.38 6.17
C GLY A 402 -3.01 0.51 7.67
N ILE A 403 -2.09 -0.31 8.20
CA ILE A 403 -1.66 -0.20 9.61
C ILE A 403 -0.61 0.89 9.72
N THR A 404 0.46 0.73 8.96
CA THR A 404 1.52 1.69 8.72
C THR A 404 1.33 2.18 7.29
N VAL A 405 1.52 3.49 7.12
CA VAL A 405 1.40 4.16 5.84
C VAL A 405 2.50 5.18 5.66
N SER A 406 2.88 5.40 4.41
CA SER A 406 3.60 6.60 3.97
C SER A 406 2.62 7.59 3.33
N HIS A 407 3.15 8.64 2.74
CA HIS A 407 2.39 9.57 1.91
C HIS A 407 3.23 10.04 0.73
N VAL A 408 2.53 10.53 -0.29
CA VAL A 408 3.14 11.17 -1.47
C VAL A 408 3.09 12.69 -1.28
N GLY A 409 4.24 13.35 -1.44
CA GLY A 409 4.32 14.80 -1.48
C GLY A 409 3.62 15.39 -2.71
N PRO A 410 3.21 16.66 -2.66
CA PRO A 410 2.55 17.31 -3.79
C PRO A 410 3.47 17.38 -5.02
N ALA A 411 2.90 17.18 -6.21
CA ALA A 411 3.59 17.34 -7.49
C ALA A 411 2.57 17.66 -8.61
N ASP A 412 2.94 18.52 -9.55
CA ASP A 412 2.04 18.99 -10.61
C ASP A 412 1.48 17.86 -11.48
N GLY A 413 2.26 16.80 -11.68
CA GLY A 413 1.88 15.63 -12.46
C GLY A 413 1.00 14.60 -11.74
N LEU A 414 0.71 14.79 -10.45
CA LEU A 414 -0.06 13.86 -9.62
C LEU A 414 -1.36 14.48 -9.10
N GLU A 415 -2.37 13.65 -8.91
CA GLU A 415 -3.57 13.98 -8.14
C GLU A 415 -3.76 13.01 -6.98
N ALA A 416 -4.28 13.51 -5.87
CA ALA A 416 -4.64 12.69 -4.73
C ALA A 416 -5.97 11.97 -5.02
N ALA A 417 -5.93 10.64 -5.10
CA ALA A 417 -7.10 9.78 -5.23
C ALA A 417 -7.71 9.39 -3.87
N LEU A 418 -6.89 9.41 -2.81
CA LEU A 418 -7.29 9.10 -1.44
C LEU A 418 -6.38 9.86 -0.47
N ALA A 419 -6.99 10.57 0.47
CA ALA A 419 -6.29 11.07 1.65
C ALA A 419 -6.39 10.05 2.79
N ALA A 420 -5.31 9.90 3.56
CA ALA A 420 -5.33 9.20 4.83
C ALA A 420 -6.10 10.00 5.89
N SER A 421 -6.33 9.38 7.04
CA SER A 421 -7.03 9.96 8.17
C SER A 421 -6.31 11.14 8.85
N ASP A 422 -5.04 11.37 8.53
CA ASP A 422 -4.27 12.56 8.93
C ASP A 422 -4.31 13.68 7.87
N GLY A 423 -5.04 13.47 6.77
CA GLY A 423 -5.20 14.41 5.67
C GLY A 423 -4.11 14.34 4.59
N LYS A 424 -3.07 13.50 4.75
CA LYS A 424 -2.00 13.37 3.75
C LYS A 424 -2.39 12.46 2.59
N THR A 425 -1.75 12.63 1.44
CA THR A 425 -2.04 11.83 0.24
C THR A 425 -1.55 10.40 0.40
N LEU A 426 -2.50 9.47 0.56
CA LEU A 426 -2.26 8.03 0.70
C LEU A 426 -2.22 7.31 -0.64
N LEU A 427 -3.05 7.74 -1.58
CA LEU A 427 -3.11 7.19 -2.93
C LEU A 427 -3.04 8.36 -3.92
N ALA A 428 -2.07 8.31 -4.82
CA ALA A 428 -1.91 9.29 -5.89
C ALA A 428 -1.99 8.61 -7.26
N VAL A 429 -2.52 9.32 -8.26
CA VAL A 429 -2.50 8.89 -9.65
C VAL A 429 -1.91 9.95 -10.56
N SER A 430 -1.35 9.52 -11.69
CA SER A 430 -0.79 10.43 -12.70
C SER A 430 -1.88 11.16 -13.46
N LYS A 431 -1.78 12.50 -13.52
CA LYS A 431 -2.57 13.35 -14.42
C LYS A 431 -1.94 13.49 -15.81
N VAL A 432 -0.69 13.04 -15.98
CA VAL A 432 0.05 13.23 -17.23
C VAL A 432 -0.53 12.31 -18.30
N PRO A 433 -1.06 12.84 -19.43
CA PRO A 433 -1.63 12.02 -20.49
C PRO A 433 -0.66 10.94 -20.99
N GLY A 434 -1.18 9.74 -21.20
CA GLY A 434 -0.39 8.58 -21.61
C GLY A 434 0.45 7.95 -20.49
N ARG A 435 0.67 8.59 -19.33
CA ARG A 435 1.37 7.98 -18.21
C ARG A 435 0.38 7.45 -17.19
N ARG A 436 0.20 6.13 -17.16
CA ARG A 436 -0.70 5.45 -16.22
C ARG A 436 0.11 5.00 -15.01
N VAL A 437 0.12 5.82 -13.96
CA VAL A 437 0.84 5.52 -12.71
C VAL A 437 -0.10 5.66 -11.53
N VAL A 438 -0.01 4.71 -10.60
CA VAL A 438 -0.65 4.75 -9.27
C VAL A 438 0.45 4.61 -8.22
N ILE A 439 0.41 5.44 -7.19
CA ILE A 439 1.28 5.36 -6.01
C ILE A 439 0.39 5.11 -4.81
N ASP A 440 0.47 3.93 -4.21
CA ASP A 440 -0.30 3.50 -3.05
C ASP A 440 0.62 3.36 -1.84
N CYS A 441 0.43 4.22 -0.84
CA CYS A 441 1.22 4.27 0.38
C CYS A 441 0.62 3.47 1.55
N GLY A 442 -0.38 2.63 1.30
CA GLY A 442 -1.02 1.77 2.31
C GLY A 442 -0.74 0.29 2.12
N PHE A 443 0.48 -0.07 1.72
CA PHE A 443 0.90 -1.43 1.34
C PHE A 443 0.40 -2.55 2.27
N THR A 444 0.47 -2.35 3.59
CA THR A 444 0.13 -3.37 4.61
C THR A 444 -1.25 -3.97 4.45
N ARG A 445 -2.21 -3.25 3.85
CA ARG A 445 -3.55 -3.77 3.58
C ARG A 445 -3.54 -5.01 2.67
N TYR A 446 -2.54 -5.14 1.78
CA TYR A 446 -2.43 -6.24 0.83
C TYR A 446 -1.79 -7.51 1.40
N CYS A 447 -1.22 -7.46 2.61
CA CYS A 447 -0.53 -8.57 3.21
C CYS A 447 -1.49 -9.73 3.56
N HIS A 448 -1.15 -10.93 3.11
CA HIS A 448 -1.86 -12.17 3.39
C HIS A 448 -1.01 -13.07 4.29
N GLY A 449 -1.57 -13.50 5.41
CA GLY A 449 -0.93 -14.43 6.34
C GLY A 449 -1.56 -15.84 6.27
N PRO A 450 -1.05 -16.80 7.06
CA PRO A 450 -1.53 -18.18 7.07
C PRO A 450 -2.93 -18.33 7.67
N THR A 451 -3.43 -17.31 8.38
CA THR A 451 -4.77 -17.30 8.98
C THR A 451 -5.53 -16.05 8.56
N GLU A 452 -6.86 -16.06 8.65
CA GLU A 452 -7.66 -14.84 8.41
C GLU A 452 -7.26 -13.69 9.34
N ARG A 453 -6.90 -14.01 10.60
CA ARG A 453 -6.50 -13.01 11.61
C ARG A 453 -5.16 -12.34 11.31
N THR A 454 -4.28 -13.04 10.60
CA THR A 454 -2.99 -12.52 10.13
C THR A 454 -3.03 -12.03 8.67
N SER A 455 -4.20 -12.11 8.02
CA SER A 455 -4.42 -11.67 6.63
C SER A 455 -5.16 -10.35 6.57
N TYR A 456 -4.41 -9.24 6.51
CA TYR A 456 -5.00 -7.90 6.41
C TYR A 456 -5.91 -7.77 5.20
N ILE A 457 -5.54 -8.33 4.05
CA ILE A 457 -6.35 -8.27 2.83
C ILE A 457 -7.74 -8.92 2.97
N VAL A 458 -7.89 -9.90 3.88
CA VAL A 458 -9.15 -10.60 4.12
C VAL A 458 -9.97 -9.93 5.22
N LYS A 459 -9.32 -9.46 6.28
CA LYS A 459 -10.00 -8.93 7.48
C LYS A 459 -10.31 -7.44 7.41
N THR A 460 -9.97 -6.76 6.31
CA THR A 460 -10.13 -5.31 6.17
C THR A 460 -11.03 -4.92 4.99
N PRO A 461 -11.82 -3.83 5.10
CA PRO A 461 -12.71 -3.36 4.04
C PRO A 461 -11.98 -2.96 2.76
N GLY A 462 -12.59 -3.27 1.61
CA GLY A 462 -12.33 -2.61 0.33
C GLY A 462 -11.01 -2.97 -0.38
N THR A 463 -10.07 -3.63 0.28
CA THR A 463 -8.70 -3.85 -0.25
C THR A 463 -8.65 -4.61 -1.57
N VAL A 464 -9.34 -5.75 -1.68
CA VAL A 464 -9.34 -6.56 -2.91
C VAL A 464 -9.97 -5.78 -4.07
N ARG A 465 -11.06 -5.06 -3.80
CA ARG A 465 -11.73 -4.22 -4.80
C ARG A 465 -10.84 -3.07 -5.27
N LEU A 466 -10.13 -2.41 -4.33
CA LEU A 466 -9.16 -1.38 -4.68
C LEU A 466 -8.08 -1.94 -5.60
N GLY A 467 -7.51 -3.11 -5.28
CA GLY A 467 -6.52 -3.77 -6.14
C GLY A 467 -7.04 -4.04 -7.56
N GLN A 468 -8.28 -4.53 -7.70
CA GLN A 468 -8.92 -4.71 -9.02
C GLN A 468 -9.11 -3.38 -9.77
N ASN A 469 -9.51 -2.33 -9.06
CA ASN A 469 -9.72 -1.01 -9.64
C ASN A 469 -8.41 -0.36 -10.08
N VAL A 470 -7.33 -0.52 -9.31
CA VAL A 470 -5.98 -0.08 -9.69
C VAL A 470 -5.53 -0.78 -10.97
N ALA A 471 -5.69 -2.11 -11.06
CA ALA A 471 -5.35 -2.85 -12.28
C ALA A 471 -6.16 -2.38 -13.50
N ALA A 472 -7.45 -2.13 -13.33
CA ALA A 472 -8.31 -1.62 -14.41
C ALA A 472 -7.93 -0.19 -14.84
N TYR A 473 -7.62 0.68 -13.88
CA TYR A 473 -7.16 2.03 -14.16
C TYR A 473 -5.85 2.03 -14.94
N LEU A 474 -4.90 1.19 -14.53
CA LEU A 474 -3.63 1.00 -15.22
C LEU A 474 -3.79 0.33 -16.60
N ALA A 475 -4.89 -0.39 -16.83
CA ALA A 475 -5.29 -0.86 -18.15
C ALA A 475 -5.99 0.22 -19.01
N GLY A 476 -6.17 1.44 -18.49
CA GLY A 476 -6.72 2.60 -19.20
C GLY A 476 -8.18 2.92 -18.86
N LYS A 477 -8.82 2.17 -17.96
CA LYS A 477 -10.23 2.39 -17.61
C LYS A 477 -10.38 3.51 -16.57
N GLY A 478 -11.07 4.58 -16.93
CA GLY A 478 -11.23 5.74 -16.03
C GLY A 478 -9.98 6.61 -15.88
N ALA A 479 -8.88 6.27 -16.56
CA ALA A 479 -7.74 7.16 -16.71
C ALA A 479 -8.08 8.28 -17.70
N PRO A 480 -7.47 9.47 -17.56
CA PRO A 480 -7.58 10.52 -18.57
C PRO A 480 -7.24 9.95 -19.94
N LYS A 481 -8.17 10.04 -20.89
CA LYS A 481 -7.87 9.68 -22.28
C LYS A 481 -6.86 10.70 -22.79
N GLY A 482 -5.82 10.21 -23.47
CA GLY A 482 -4.94 11.09 -24.22
C GLY A 482 -5.74 11.92 -25.24
N PRO A 483 -5.21 13.08 -25.66
CA PRO A 483 -5.80 13.85 -26.75
C PRO A 483 -5.95 13.02 -28.03
#